data_AF-A0A965AR96-F1
#
_entry.id   AF-A0A965AR96-F1
#
_cell.length_a   1.000
_cell.length_b   1.000
_cell.length_c   1.000
_cell.angle_alpha   90.00
_cell.angle_beta   90.00
_cell.angle_gamma   90.00
#
_symmetry.space_group_name_H-M   'P 1'
#
loop_
_entity.id
_entity.type
_entity.pdbx_description
1 polymer ?
#
loop_
_entity_poly.entity_id
_entity_poly.type
_entity_poly.pdbx_seq_one_letter_code
_entity_poly.pdbx_strand_id
1 'polypeptide(L)'
;MESPVTITFDCTPLRSVPRLDVPLDASPALRARVERFQAAIAQHGTRNTYYLTDAACTFRFTNDPESGWVRFRFEGTVITDDADSRAIGSDLQVCLDTETCDWLTQPVVAWLGQTVDQAVQVEFNRYIAAGDLSKAIERLEQEQAASDAAGGFLGMNL
;
A
#
# COMPACT_ATOMS: atom_id res chain seq x y z
N MET A 1 -13.67 -11.29 17.93
CA MET A 1 -14.01 -9.86 18.08
C MET A 1 -13.45 -9.15 16.87
N GLU A 2 -14.28 -8.44 16.12
CA GLU A 2 -13.80 -7.58 15.04
C GLU A 2 -13.01 -6.40 15.63
N SER A 3 -11.93 -6.01 14.95
CA SER A 3 -11.13 -4.85 15.35
C SER A 3 -11.92 -3.56 15.12
N PRO A 4 -11.87 -2.57 16.04
CA PRO A 4 -12.49 -1.27 15.82
C PRO A 4 -11.86 -0.51 14.62
N VAL A 5 -10.63 -0.87 14.27
CA VAL A 5 -9.93 -0.38 13.08
C VAL A 5 -9.41 -1.57 12.30
N THR A 6 -9.85 -1.72 11.05
CA THR A 6 -9.40 -2.78 10.15
C THR A 6 -8.65 -2.17 8.99
N ILE A 7 -7.43 -2.63 8.74
CA ILE A 7 -6.57 -2.14 7.66
C ILE A 7 -6.12 -3.32 6.81
N THR A 8 -6.18 -3.15 5.50
CA THR A 8 -5.69 -4.11 4.50
C THR A 8 -4.86 -3.36 3.47
N PHE A 9 -3.80 -3.99 2.95
CA PHE A 9 -2.97 -3.45 1.88
C PHE A 9 -2.12 -4.54 1.25
N ASP A 10 -1.72 -4.32 0.00
CA ASP A 10 -0.57 -4.98 -0.60
C ASP A 10 0.66 -4.09 -0.41
N CYS A 11 1.80 -4.70 -0.09
CA CYS A 11 3.05 -3.99 0.22
C CYS A 11 4.13 -4.34 -0.81
N THR A 12 4.66 -3.31 -1.48
CA THR A 12 5.78 -3.42 -2.42
C THR A 12 6.99 -2.65 -1.89
N PRO A 13 8.12 -3.31 -1.54
CA PRO A 13 9.38 -2.61 -1.25
C PRO A 13 9.86 -1.83 -2.47
N LEU A 14 10.12 -0.54 -2.35
CA LEU A 14 10.51 0.26 -3.52
C LEU A 14 11.88 -0.13 -4.10
N ARG A 15 12.77 -0.69 -3.27
CA ARG A 15 14.06 -1.27 -3.71
C ARG A 15 13.93 -2.49 -4.63
N SER A 16 12.79 -3.19 -4.61
CA SER A 16 12.58 -4.37 -5.45
C SER A 16 11.99 -4.02 -6.80
N VAL A 17 11.69 -2.75 -7.08
CA VAL A 17 11.14 -2.31 -8.36
C VAL A 17 12.27 -2.29 -9.41
N PRO A 18 12.27 -3.21 -10.40
CA PRO A 18 13.47 -3.49 -11.20
C PRO A 18 13.72 -2.44 -12.29
N ARG A 19 12.67 -2.01 -13.01
CA ARG A 19 12.72 -0.93 -13.99
C ARG A 19 11.41 -0.15 -13.95
N LEU A 20 11.55 1.17 -13.98
CA LEU A 20 10.44 2.11 -14.01
C LEU A 20 10.11 2.56 -15.44
N ASP A 21 10.74 1.99 -16.47
CA ASP A 21 10.43 2.33 -17.85
C ASP A 21 9.01 1.85 -18.19
N VAL A 22 8.13 2.79 -18.55
CA VAL A 22 6.77 2.47 -19.00
C VAL A 22 6.85 2.01 -20.46
N PRO A 23 6.45 0.76 -20.79
CA PRO A 23 6.35 0.33 -22.18
C PRO A 23 5.43 1.26 -22.98
N LEU A 24 5.77 1.53 -24.24
CA LEU A 24 4.96 2.40 -25.11
C LEU A 24 3.53 1.88 -25.27
N ASP A 25 3.37 0.56 -25.24
CA ASP A 25 2.13 -0.20 -25.34
C ASP A 25 1.46 -0.49 -23.99
N ALA A 26 1.99 0.03 -22.87
CA ALA A 26 1.42 -0.19 -21.55
C ALA A 26 -0.03 0.31 -21.47
N SER A 27 -0.89 -0.49 -20.84
CA SER A 27 -2.26 -0.09 -20.54
C SER A 27 -2.27 1.17 -19.66
N PRO A 28 -3.32 2.01 -19.73
CA PRO A 28 -3.41 3.22 -18.91
C PRO A 28 -3.27 2.94 -17.40
N ALA A 29 -3.82 1.82 -16.93
CA ALA A 29 -3.73 1.41 -15.53
C ALA A 29 -2.30 1.03 -15.11
N LEU A 30 -1.59 0.27 -15.96
CA LEU A 30 -0.19 -0.08 -15.71
C LEU A 30 0.69 1.17 -15.72
N ARG A 31 0.50 2.05 -16.71
CA ARG A 31 1.21 3.33 -16.80
C ARG A 31 1.03 4.16 -15.54
N ALA A 32 -0.21 4.37 -15.10
CA ALA A 32 -0.50 5.13 -13.87
C ALA A 32 0.11 4.48 -12.63
N ARG A 33 0.18 3.14 -12.55
CA ARG A 33 0.86 2.44 -11.44
C ARG A 33 2.37 2.68 -11.46
N VAL A 34 3.00 2.59 -12.61
CA VAL A 34 4.45 2.83 -12.74
C VAL A 34 4.78 4.29 -12.45
N GLU A 35 3.99 5.25 -12.95
CA GLU A 35 4.16 6.68 -12.66
C GLU A 35 4.07 6.98 -11.16
N ARG A 36 3.18 6.30 -10.44
CA ARG A 36 3.08 6.42 -8.98
C ARG A 36 4.32 5.88 -8.25
N PHE A 37 4.83 4.73 -8.68
CA PHE A 37 6.09 4.22 -8.13
C PHE A 37 7.28 5.14 -8.46
N GLN A 38 7.34 5.69 -9.67
CA GLN A 38 8.34 6.69 -10.04
C GLN A 38 8.28 7.91 -9.11
N ALA A 39 7.08 8.46 -8.89
CA ALA A 39 6.89 9.62 -8.03
C ALA A 39 7.32 9.31 -6.58
N ALA A 40 6.90 8.17 -6.04
CA ALA A 40 7.29 7.73 -4.70
C ALA A 40 8.80 7.58 -4.55
N ILE A 41 9.46 6.94 -5.53
CA ILE A 41 10.92 6.75 -5.53
C ILE A 41 11.65 8.07 -5.65
N ALA A 42 11.17 8.97 -6.51
CA ALA A 42 11.76 10.30 -6.67
C ALA A 42 11.65 11.14 -5.38
N GLN A 43 10.55 10.99 -4.64
CA GLN A 43 10.28 11.78 -3.44
C GLN A 43 10.94 11.21 -2.19
N HIS A 44 10.91 9.89 -1.99
CA HIS A 44 11.30 9.24 -0.74
C HIS A 44 12.52 8.32 -0.86
N GLY A 45 12.96 8.03 -2.09
CA GLY A 45 13.99 7.04 -2.36
C GLY A 45 13.46 5.60 -2.38
N THR A 46 14.38 4.64 -2.42
CA THR A 46 14.06 3.20 -2.48
C THR A 46 14.39 2.44 -1.20
N ARG A 47 15.24 3.01 -0.35
CA ARG A 47 15.74 2.39 0.88
C ARG A 47 14.81 2.71 2.03
N ASN A 48 14.43 1.70 2.83
CA ASN A 48 13.52 1.84 3.98
C ASN A 48 12.16 2.47 3.60
N THR A 49 11.71 2.22 2.36
CA THR A 49 10.47 2.76 1.80
C THR A 49 9.65 1.68 1.13
N TYR A 50 8.36 1.65 1.46
CA TYR A 50 7.42 0.61 1.04
C TYR A 50 6.17 1.27 0.48
N TYR A 51 5.77 0.88 -0.72
CA TYR A 51 4.57 1.40 -1.36
C TYR A 51 3.39 0.48 -1.09
N LEU A 52 2.28 1.06 -0.62
CA LEU A 52 1.04 0.37 -0.33
C LEU A 52 0.05 0.56 -1.47
N THR A 53 -0.51 -0.55 -1.96
CA THR A 53 -1.56 -0.58 -3.00
C THR A 53 -2.77 -1.37 -2.53
N ASP A 54 -3.89 -1.24 -3.25
CA ASP A 54 -5.14 -1.98 -3.00
C ASP A 54 -5.57 -1.88 -1.52
N ALA A 55 -5.32 -0.72 -0.93
CA ALA A 55 -5.36 -0.54 0.51
C ALA A 55 -6.66 0.13 0.98
N ALA A 56 -7.12 -0.29 2.16
CA ALA A 56 -8.31 0.23 2.79
C ALA A 56 -8.14 0.30 4.31
N CYS A 57 -8.71 1.35 4.90
CA CYS A 57 -8.82 1.54 6.34
C CYS A 57 -10.30 1.72 6.70
N THR A 58 -10.83 0.87 7.58
CA THR A 58 -12.21 0.94 8.04
C THR A 58 -12.24 1.27 9.53
N PHE A 59 -12.86 2.38 9.88
CA PHE A 59 -13.17 2.75 11.26
C PHE A 59 -14.59 2.29 11.59
N ARG A 60 -14.75 1.53 12.68
CA ARG A 60 -16.06 1.11 13.21
C ARG A 60 -16.38 1.87 14.49
N PHE A 61 -17.51 2.55 14.52
CA PHE A 61 -18.00 3.33 15.68
C PHE A 61 -19.12 2.63 16.43
N THR A 62 -19.74 1.63 15.81
CA THR A 62 -20.78 0.79 16.42
C THR A 62 -20.46 -0.69 16.23
N ASN A 63 -21.19 -1.55 16.94
CA ASN A 63 -21.06 -3.00 16.81
C ASN A 63 -21.97 -3.59 15.72
N ASP A 64 -22.73 -2.76 15.01
CA ASP A 64 -23.55 -3.21 13.89
C ASP A 64 -22.65 -3.41 12.65
N PRO A 65 -22.62 -4.60 12.03
CA PRO A 65 -21.85 -4.82 10.82
C PRO A 65 -22.35 -4.00 9.61
N GLU A 66 -23.64 -3.64 9.58
CA GLU A 66 -24.26 -2.96 8.44
C GLU A 66 -24.19 -1.43 8.54
N SER A 67 -24.07 -0.87 9.76
CA SER A 67 -24.12 0.57 9.99
C SER A 67 -23.06 1.08 10.98
N GLY A 68 -22.83 2.39 10.99
CA GLY A 68 -21.93 3.00 11.97
C GLY A 68 -20.44 2.75 11.72
N TRP A 69 -20.02 2.73 10.47
CA TRP A 69 -18.63 2.64 10.06
C TRP A 69 -18.33 3.54 8.85
N VAL A 70 -17.04 3.77 8.62
CA VAL A 70 -16.55 4.51 7.45
C VAL A 70 -15.29 3.84 6.91
N ARG A 71 -15.19 3.74 5.60
CA ARG A 71 -14.06 3.16 4.90
C ARG A 71 -13.39 4.21 4.02
N PHE A 72 -12.07 4.28 4.15
CA PHE A 72 -11.18 5.01 3.28
C PHE A 72 -10.40 4.04 2.42
N ARG A 73 -10.23 4.38 1.14
CA ARG A 73 -9.20 3.77 0.30
C ARG A 73 -7.97 4.64 0.31
N PHE A 74 -6.80 4.02 0.27
CA PHE A 74 -5.55 4.76 0.23
C PHE A 74 -4.49 4.03 -0.60
N GLU A 75 -3.46 4.76 -0.94
CA GLU A 75 -2.24 4.28 -1.54
C GLU A 75 -1.12 5.26 -1.21
N GLY A 76 0.14 4.81 -1.26
CA GLY A 76 1.26 5.71 -1.02
C GLY A 76 2.43 5.02 -0.33
N THR A 77 3.33 5.81 0.25
CA THR A 77 4.61 5.32 0.76
C THR A 77 4.63 5.32 2.29
N VAL A 78 5.09 4.22 2.88
CA VAL A 78 5.48 4.13 4.29
C VAL A 78 6.99 4.13 4.36
N ILE A 79 7.54 4.93 5.28
CA ILE A 79 8.98 5.08 5.53
C ILE A 79 9.28 4.43 6.87
N THR A 80 10.29 3.57 6.91
CA THR A 80 10.76 2.88 8.11
C THR A 80 12.06 3.46 8.62
N ASP A 81 12.44 3.07 9.84
CA ASP A 81 13.78 3.32 10.34
C ASP A 81 14.84 2.48 9.61
N ASP A 82 16.12 2.79 9.87
CA ASP A 82 17.25 2.14 9.19
C ASP A 82 17.29 0.62 9.34
N ALA A 83 16.66 0.09 10.39
CA ALA A 83 16.61 -1.33 10.71
C ALA A 83 15.37 -2.04 10.12
N ASP A 84 14.51 -1.33 9.38
CA ASP A 84 13.22 -1.85 8.90
C ASP A 84 12.36 -2.45 10.02
N SER A 85 12.44 -1.88 11.22
CA SER A 85 11.80 -2.43 12.42
C SER A 85 10.49 -1.75 12.77
N ARG A 86 10.31 -0.50 12.32
CA ARG A 86 9.08 0.29 12.51
C ARG A 86 8.95 1.38 11.47
N ALA A 87 7.71 1.73 11.14
CA ALA A 87 7.33 2.95 10.45
C ALA A 87 7.68 4.18 11.30
N ILE A 88 8.25 5.18 10.64
CA ILE A 88 8.58 6.50 11.19
C ILE A 88 7.87 7.64 10.45
N GLY A 89 7.21 7.32 9.33
CA GLY A 89 6.43 8.26 8.55
C GLY A 89 5.63 7.58 7.46
N SER A 90 4.68 8.31 6.88
CA SER A 90 3.91 7.89 5.73
C SER A 90 3.54 9.11 4.88
N ASP A 91 3.41 8.88 3.58
CA ASP A 91 2.90 9.83 2.59
C ASP A 91 1.82 9.11 1.79
N LEU A 92 0.57 9.28 2.21
CA LEU A 92 -0.58 8.54 1.67
C LEU A 92 -1.55 9.48 0.97
N GLN A 93 -2.01 9.05 -0.20
CA GLN A 93 -3.19 9.60 -0.84
C GLN A 93 -4.42 8.87 -0.29
N VAL A 94 -5.21 9.56 0.53
CA VAL A 94 -6.39 8.99 1.21
C VAL A 94 -7.67 9.57 0.62
N CYS A 95 -8.60 8.69 0.27
CA CYS A 95 -9.91 9.05 -0.29
C CYS A 95 -11.02 8.34 0.50
N LEU A 96 -12.10 9.07 0.81
CA LEU A 96 -13.33 8.46 1.32
C LEU A 96 -13.88 7.50 0.26
N ASP A 97 -14.23 6.29 0.68
CA ASP A 97 -14.77 5.26 -0.21
C ASP A 97 -16.23 4.96 0.10
N THR A 98 -16.57 4.72 1.36
CA THR A 98 -17.93 4.42 1.78
C THR A 98 -18.17 4.87 3.21
N GLU A 99 -19.37 5.37 3.49
CA GLU A 99 -19.79 5.84 4.79
C GLU A 99 -21.20 5.34 5.07
N THR A 100 -21.42 4.77 6.26
CA THR A 100 -22.74 4.27 6.69
C THR A 100 -23.29 5.04 7.89
N CYS A 101 -22.68 6.17 8.24
CA CYS A 101 -23.08 7.02 9.35
C CYS A 101 -23.82 8.25 8.81
N ASP A 102 -25.11 8.40 9.07
CA ASP A 102 -25.85 9.62 8.70
C ASP A 102 -25.61 10.80 9.67
N TRP A 103 -24.93 10.54 10.79
CA TRP A 103 -24.57 11.51 11.83
C TRP A 103 -23.12 12.04 11.72
N LEU A 104 -22.30 11.53 10.80
CA LEU A 104 -20.96 12.06 10.60
C LEU A 104 -21.02 13.35 9.79
N THR A 105 -20.18 14.30 10.18
CA THR A 105 -20.10 15.61 9.51
C THR A 105 -18.82 15.68 8.69
N GLN A 106 -18.83 16.50 7.64
CA GLN A 106 -17.66 16.68 6.76
C GLN A 106 -16.34 16.96 7.52
N PRO A 107 -16.31 17.79 8.59
CA PRO A 107 -15.09 17.97 9.37
C PRO A 107 -14.58 16.70 10.05
N VAL A 108 -15.48 15.85 10.54
CA VAL A 108 -15.10 14.57 11.17
C VAL A 108 -14.56 13.60 10.13
N VAL A 109 -15.19 13.53 8.95
CA VAL A 109 -14.69 12.72 7.83
C VAL A 109 -13.30 13.18 7.39
N ALA A 110 -13.07 14.49 7.28
CA ALA A 110 -11.76 15.04 6.94
C ALA A 110 -10.69 14.72 8.00
N TRP A 111 -11.06 14.83 9.28
CA TRP A 111 -10.17 14.45 10.39
C TRP A 111 -9.85 12.94 10.39
N LEU A 112 -10.84 12.09 10.11
CA LEU A 112 -10.63 10.65 9.97
C LEU A 112 -9.72 10.30 8.80
N GLY A 113 -9.86 11.01 7.67
CA GLY A 113 -8.95 10.88 6.53
C GLY A 113 -7.49 11.15 6.91
N GLN A 114 -7.22 12.20 7.69
CA GLN A 114 -5.88 12.47 8.22
C GLN A 114 -5.42 11.43 9.25
N THR A 115 -6.37 10.83 9.98
CA THR A 115 -6.08 9.80 11.00
C THR A 115 -5.66 8.46 10.36
N VAL A 116 -6.00 8.23 9.08
CA VAL A 116 -5.56 7.03 8.35
C VAL A 116 -4.04 6.87 8.39
N ASP A 117 -3.26 7.95 8.25
CA ASP A 117 -1.79 7.91 8.31
C ASP A 117 -1.30 7.28 9.61
N GLN A 118 -1.85 7.74 10.74
CA GLN A 118 -1.46 7.25 12.07
C GLN A 118 -1.84 5.78 12.24
N ALA A 119 -3.04 5.40 11.80
CA ALA A 119 -3.52 4.04 11.90
C ALA A 119 -2.70 3.07 11.02
N VAL A 120 -2.34 3.50 9.81
CA VAL A 120 -1.51 2.73 8.88
C VAL A 120 -0.10 2.52 9.42
N GLN A 121 0.52 3.54 10.02
CA GLN A 121 1.85 3.38 10.61
C GLN A 121 1.84 2.35 11.76
N VAL A 122 0.81 2.36 12.61
CA VAL A 122 0.65 1.37 13.68
C VAL A 122 0.43 -0.03 13.12
N GLU A 123 -0.43 -0.18 12.10
CA GLU A 123 -0.65 -1.48 11.49
C GLU A 123 0.59 -1.99 10.74
N PHE A 124 1.33 -1.10 10.08
CA PHE A 124 2.56 -1.47 9.38
C PHE A 124 3.62 -1.98 10.37
N ASN A 125 3.72 -1.42 11.57
CA ASN A 125 4.57 -1.97 12.64
C ASN A 125 4.17 -3.39 13.02
N ARG A 126 2.87 -3.68 13.09
CA ARG A 126 2.36 -5.02 13.37
C ARG A 126 2.68 -5.99 12.22
N TYR A 127 2.54 -5.52 10.99
CA TYR A 127 2.87 -6.26 9.77
C TYR A 127 4.36 -6.63 9.71
N ILE A 128 5.26 -5.71 10.06
CA ILE A 128 6.70 -5.97 10.22
C ILE A 128 6.93 -7.01 11.32
N ALA A 129 6.36 -6.79 12.51
CA ALA A 129 6.59 -7.66 13.67
C ALA A 129 6.07 -9.09 13.47
N ALA A 130 5.03 -9.27 12.64
CA ALA A 130 4.51 -10.59 12.25
C ALA A 130 5.41 -11.32 11.23
N GLY A 131 6.47 -10.66 10.73
CA GLY A 131 7.35 -11.18 9.68
C GLY A 131 6.73 -11.17 8.29
N ASP A 132 5.56 -10.54 8.12
CA ASP A 132 4.84 -10.55 6.85
C ASP A 132 5.54 -9.69 5.80
N LEU A 133 6.30 -8.67 6.22
CA LEU A 133 7.18 -7.91 5.34
C LEU A 133 8.23 -8.82 4.67
N SER A 134 8.90 -9.66 5.45
CA SER A 134 9.88 -10.62 4.91
C SER A 134 9.24 -11.58 3.92
N LYS A 135 8.05 -12.11 4.24
CA LYS A 135 7.29 -12.98 3.33
C LYS A 135 6.86 -12.27 2.05
N ALA A 136 6.53 -10.98 2.11
CA ALA A 136 6.20 -10.22 0.91
C ALA A 136 7.41 -10.04 0.00
N ILE A 137 8.59 -9.77 0.57
CA ILE A 137 9.85 -9.70 -0.17
C ILE A 137 10.15 -11.05 -0.84
N GLU A 138 10.09 -12.15 -0.10
CA GLU A 138 10.35 -13.50 -0.62
C GLU A 138 9.39 -13.88 -1.77
N ARG A 139 8.10 -13.53 -1.67
CA ARG A 139 7.13 -13.78 -2.73
C ARG A 139 7.47 -13.02 -4.01
N LEU A 140 7.85 -11.74 -3.89
CA LEU A 140 8.26 -10.93 -5.04
C LEU A 140 9.51 -11.49 -5.72
N GLU A 141 10.49 -11.96 -4.94
CA GLU A 141 11.69 -12.61 -5.48
C GLU A 141 11.36 -13.91 -6.25
N GLN A 142 10.43 -14.72 -5.73
CA GLN A 142 9.98 -15.94 -6.40
C GLN A 142 9.22 -15.65 -7.69
N GLU A 143 8.33 -14.65 -7.70
CA GLU A 143 7.60 -14.22 -8.89
C GLU A 143 8.56 -13.69 -9.97
N GLN A 144 9.56 -12.91 -9.57
CA GLN A 144 10.59 -12.42 -10.50
C GLN A 144 11.40 -13.59 -11.08
N ALA A 145 11.83 -14.54 -10.26
CA ALA A 145 12.57 -15.71 -10.73
C ALA A 145 11.74 -16.58 -11.70
N ALA A 146 10.43 -16.73 -11.45
CA ALA A 146 9.52 -17.43 -12.34
C ALA A 146 9.34 -16.68 -13.68
N SER A 147 9.22 -15.35 -13.62
CA SER A 147 9.13 -14.49 -14.82
C SER A 147 10.40 -14.55 -15.66
N ASP A 148 11.59 -14.48 -15.04
CA ASP A 148 12.87 -14.56 -15.74
C ASP A 148 13.07 -15.95 -16.39
N ALA A 149 12.67 -17.02 -15.69
CA ALA A 149 12.71 -18.38 -16.23
C ALA A 149 11.75 -18.58 -17.42
N ALA A 150 10.58 -17.93 -17.39
CA ALA A 150 9.61 -17.97 -18.49
C ALA A 150 10.01 -17.05 -19.67
N GLY A 151 10.67 -15.92 -19.39
CA GLY A 151 11.13 -14.94 -20.39
C GLY A 151 12.38 -15.36 -21.17
N GLY A 152 13.13 -16.36 -20.70
CA GLY A 152 14.35 -16.87 -21.35
C GLY A 152 14.14 -17.60 -22.69
N PHE A 153 12.91 -17.79 -23.17
CA PHE A 153 12.63 -18.61 -24.37
C PHE A 153 12.24 -17.84 -25.64
N LEU A 154 12.16 -16.50 -25.63
CA LEU A 154 11.73 -15.71 -26.81
C LEU A 154 12.88 -15.11 -27.65
N GLY A 155 14.13 -15.48 -27.38
CA GLY A 155 15.31 -14.87 -28.02
C GLY A 155 16.13 -15.76 -28.97
N MET A 156 15.56 -16.85 -29.51
CA MET A 156 16.29 -17.73 -30.44
C MET A 156 15.44 -18.12 -31.66
N ASN A 157 15.15 -17.13 -32.51
CA ASN A 157 14.98 -17.28 -33.95
C ASN A 157 14.64 -15.92 -34.54
N LEU A 158 15.64 -15.23 -35.11
CA LEU A 158 15.65 -14.61 -36.43
C LEU A 158 17.08 -14.10 -36.71
#